data_AF-A0A968UPR9-F1
#
_entry.id   AF-A0A968UPR9-F1
#
_cell.length_a   1.000
_cell.length_b   1.000
_cell.length_c   1.000
_cell.angle_alpha   90.00
_cell.angle_beta   90.00
_cell.angle_gamma   90.00
#
_symmetry.space_group_name_H-M   'P 1'
#
loop_
_entity.id
_entity.type
_entity.pdbx_description
1 polymer ?
#
loop_
_entity_poly.entity_id
_entity_poly.type
_entity_poly.pdbx_seq_one_letter_code
_entity_poly.pdbx_strand_id
1 'polypeptide(L)' 'MIMICAVIGGADGWTEVEEYGKAKYEWLKSFSELPSGIPSHDTFGNVFRYLSLSESESCFSESGSYSI' A
#
# COMPACT_ATOMS: atom_id res chain seq x y z
N MET A 1 -4.19 3.06 -7.55
CA MET A 1 -4.42 2.05 -8.61
C MET A 1 -3.18 1.20 -8.92
N ILE A 2 -1.97 1.78 -8.94
CA ILE A 2 -0.76 1.07 -9.40
C ILE A 2 -0.44 -0.21 -8.59
N MET A 3 -0.71 -0.19 -7.29
CA MET A 3 -0.43 -1.30 -6.38
C MET A 3 -1.21 -2.57 -6.74
N ILE A 4 -2.50 -2.43 -7.07
CA ILE A 4 -3.35 -3.57 -7.47
C ILE A 4 -2.85 -4.16 -8.79
N CYS A 5 -2.50 -3.30 -9.75
CA CYS A 5 -1.92 -3.73 -11.02
C CYS A 5 -0.58 -4.45 -10.84
N ALA A 6 0.26 -3.96 -9.92
CA ALA A 6 1.56 -4.56 -9.64
C ALA A 6 1.41 -5.94 -8.97
N VAL A 7 0.53 -6.08 -7.97
CA VAL A 7 0.25 -7.37 -7.31
C VAL A 7 -0.34 -8.38 -8.29
N ILE A 8 -1.29 -7.97 -9.15
CA ILE A 8 -1.81 -8.83 -10.22
C ILE A 8 -0.71 -9.20 -11.23
N GLY A 9 0.23 -8.27 -11.47
CA GLY A 9 1.41 -8.48 -12.30
C GLY A 9 2.49 -9.36 -11.67
N GLY A 10 2.30 -9.83 -10.43
CA GLY A 10 3.24 -10.70 -9.72
C GLY A 10 4.30 -9.96 -8.91
N ALA A 11 4.15 -8.67 -8.64
CA ALA A 11 5.03 -7.95 -7.72
C ALA A 11 4.78 -8.42 -6.27
N ASP A 12 5.82 -8.89 -5.60
CA ASP A 12 5.75 -9.38 -4.21
C ASP A 12 6.16 -8.31 -3.20
N GLY A 13 7.06 -7.39 -3.59
CA GLY A 13 7.58 -6.31 -2.75
C GLY A 13 7.31 -4.88 -3.25
N TRP A 14 7.48 -3.91 -2.35
CA TRP A 14 7.34 -2.48 -2.65
C TRP A 14 8.30 -1.98 -3.74
N THR A 15 9.50 -2.58 -3.81
CA THR A 15 10.49 -2.28 -4.85
C THR A 15 9.97 -2.69 -6.23
N GLU A 16 9.39 -3.88 -6.33
CA GLU A 16 8.81 -4.38 -7.59
C GLU A 16 7.58 -3.55 -8.01
N VAL A 17 6.78 -3.08 -7.05
CA VAL A 17 5.66 -2.15 -7.33
C VAL A 17 6.17 -0.82 -7.89
N GLU A 18 7.28 -0.30 -7.36
CA GLU A 18 7.93 0.91 -7.87
C GLU A 18 8.45 0.69 -9.31
N GLU A 19 9.15 -0.42 -9.55
CA GLU A 19 9.67 -0.77 -10.87
C GLU A 19 8.56 -1.00 -11.90
N TYR A 20 7.49 -1.70 -11.52
CA TYR A 20 6.30 -1.90 -12.34
C TYR A 20 5.63 -0.55 -12.67
N GLY A 21 5.49 0.31 -11.67
CA GLY A 21 4.95 1.66 -11.83
C GLY A 21 5.77 2.50 -12.80
N LYS A 22 7.10 2.46 -12.71
CA LYS A 22 8.02 3.14 -13.63
C LYS A 22 7.93 2.57 -15.05
N ALA A 23 7.96 1.25 -15.19
CA ALA A 23 7.89 0.57 -16.49
C ALA A 23 6.56 0.78 -17.21
N LYS A 24 5.47 0.96 -16.46
CA LYS A 24 4.11 1.16 -16.98
C LYS A 24 3.60 2.58 -16.77
N TYR A 25 4.48 3.54 -16.48
CA TYR A 25 4.08 4.90 -16.13
C TYR A 25 3.20 5.57 -17.20
N GLU A 26 3.60 5.46 -18.46
CA GLU A 26 2.85 6.02 -19.59
C GLU A 26 1.46 5.40 -19.73
N TRP A 27 1.34 4.09 -19.47
CA TRP A 27 0.05 3.39 -19.47
C TRP A 27 -0.81 3.82 -18.28
N LEU A 28 -0.22 3.90 -17.08
CA LEU A 28 -0.90 4.32 -15.84
C LEU A 28 -1.40 5.77 -15.91
N LYS A 29 -0.65 6.66 -16.55
CA LYS A 29 -1.02 8.07 -16.78
C LYS A 29 -2.33 8.20 -17.57
N SER A 30 -2.65 7.22 -18.41
CA SER A 30 -3.92 7.17 -19.13
C SER A 30 -5.12 6.77 -18.25
N PHE A 31 -4.90 6.06 -17.14
CA PHE A 31 -5.95 5.61 -16.24
C PHE A 31 -6.12 6.49 -15.00
N SER A 32 -5.06 7.20 -14.59
CA SER A 32 -5.06 8.05 -13.41
C SER A 32 -4.10 9.22 -13.63
N GLU A 33 -4.59 10.44 -13.40
CA GLU A 33 -3.71 11.61 -13.30
C GLU A 33 -2.81 11.43 -12.07
N LEU A 34 -1.51 11.23 -12.31
CA LEU A 34 -0.47 11.16 -11.29
C LEU A 34 0.29 12.48 -11.30
N PRO A 35 -0.22 13.55 -10.65
CA PRO A 35 0.42 14.86 -10.67
C PRO A 35 1.84 14.85 -10.07
N SER A 36 2.12 13.90 -9.18
CA SER A 36 3.42 13.73 -8.53
C SER A 36 4.25 12.54 -9.03
N GLY A 37 3.83 11.87 -10.12
CA GLY A 37 4.54 10.71 -10.68
C GLY A 37 4.35 9.40 -9.89
N ILE A 38 5.24 8.43 -10.10
CA ILE A 38 5.25 7.14 -9.38
C ILE A 38 5.87 7.35 -7.99
N PRO A 39 5.14 7.03 -6.91
CA PRO A 39 5.70 7.02 -5.56
C PRO A 39 6.87 6.03 -5.45
N SER A 40 7.86 6.34 -4.64
CA SER A 40 8.93 5.38 -4.32
C SER A 40 8.43 4.29 -3.35
N HIS A 41 9.19 3.20 -3.22
CA HIS A 41 8.91 2.07 -2.33
C HIS A 41 8.60 2.53 -0.89
N ASP A 42 9.34 3.54 -0.40
CA ASP A 42 9.17 4.14 0.92
C ASP A 42 7.79 4.81 1.09
N THR A 43 7.30 5.45 0.03
CA THR A 43 5.98 6.10 0.03
C THR A 43 4.86 5.05 0.07
N PHE A 44 5.03 3.91 -0.62
CA PHE A 44 4.08 2.80 -0.51
C PHE A 44 4.04 2.21 0.91
N GLY A 45 5.20 1.98 1.52
CA GLY A 45 5.30 1.52 2.89
C GLY A 45 4.62 2.49 3.87
N ASN A 46 4.77 3.79 3.67
CA ASN A 46 4.11 4.79 4.50
C ASN A 46 2.58 4.77 4.35
N VAL A 47 2.06 4.73 3.12
CA VAL A 47 0.61 4.63 2.85
C VAL A 47 0.02 3.36 3.46
N PHE A 48 0.73 2.22 3.35
CA PHE A 48 0.28 0.97 3.96
C PHE A 48 0.36 0.98 5.48
N ARG A 49 1.35 1.68 6.08
CA ARG A 49 1.38 1.90 7.54
C ARG A 49 0.16 2.69 7.99
N TYR A 50 -0.23 3.74 7.27
CA TYR A 50 -1.45 4.50 7.59
C TYR A 50 -2.73 3.67 7.42
N LEU A 51 -2.80 2.83 6.39
CA LEU A 51 -3.93 1.92 6.18
C LEU A 51 -4.01 0.82 7.24
N SER A 52 -2.86 0.23 7.62
CA SER A 52 -2.76 -0.80 8.66
C SER A 52 -2.99 -0.25 10.07
N LEU A 53 -2.72 1.04 10.30
CA LEU A 53 -2.98 1.70 11.57
C LEU A 53 -4.48 1.90 11.83
N SER A 54 -5.31 2.05 10.79
CA SER A 54 -6.75 2.26 11.01
C SER A 54 -7.52 1.01 11.43
N GLU A 55 -6.97 -0.19 11.23
CA GLU A 55 -7.64 -1.46 11.60
C GLU A 55 -7.15 -2.08 12.93
N SER A 56 -6.08 -1.58 13.54
CA SER A 56 -5.50 -2.19 14.75
C SER A 56 -5.87 -1.52 16.08
N GLU A 57 -6.36 -0.29 16.09
CA GLU A 57 -6.67 0.43 17.35
C GLU A 57 -8.14 0.27 17.80
N SER A 58 -8.72 -0.93 17.69
CA SER A 58 -10.04 -1.20 18.28
C SER A 58 -10.17 -2.57 18.96
N CYS A 59 -9.15 -3.45 18.86
CA CYS A 59 -9.21 -4.79 19.43
C CYS A 59 -8.02 -5.11 20.35
N PHE A 60 -7.58 -4.13 21.14
CA PHE A 60 -6.63 -4.39 22.24
C PHE A 60 -6.98 -3.60 23.51
N SER A 61 -8.26 -3.52 23.86
CA SER A 61 -8.68 -3.02 25.16
C SER A 61 -9.94 -3.71 25.69
N GLU A 62 -10.09 -5.03 25.53
CA GLU A 62 -11.04 -5.75 26.39
C GLU A 62 -10.72 -7.25 26.47
N SER A 63 -9.84 -7.64 27.39
CA SER A 63 -9.89 -8.98 27.97
C SER A 63 -9.01 -9.11 29.20
N GLY A 64 -9.65 -9.24 30.36
CA GLY A 64 -9.22 -10.25 31.33
C GLY A 64 -8.76 -9.81 32.71
N SER A 65 -9.60 -9.08 33.46
CA SER A 65 -9.61 -9.19 34.93
C SER A 65 -11.02 -9.51 35.41
N TYR A 66 -11.49 -10.72 35.10
CA TYR A 66 -12.56 -11.38 35.85
C TYR A 66 -11.93 -12.49 36.69
N SER A 67 -12.20 -12.42 37.98
CA SER A 67 -11.68 -13.23 39.07
C SER A 67 -11.93 -14.74 38.93
N ILE A 68 -10.94 -15.53 39.35
CA ILE A 68 -11.14 -16.66 40.27
C ILE A 68 -10.12 -16.56 41.40
#